data_AF-A0A353E780-F1
#
_entry.id   AF-A0A353E780-F1
#
_cell.length_a   1.000
_cell.length_b   1.000
_cell.length_c   1.000
_cell.angle_alpha   90.00
_cell.angle_beta   90.00
_cell.angle_gamma   90.00
#
_symmetry.space_group_name_H-M   'P 1'
#
loop_
_entity.id
_entity.type
_entity.pdbx_description
1 polymer ?
#
loop_
_entity_poly.entity_id
_entity_poly.type
_entity_poly.pdbx_seq_one_letter_code
_entity_poly.pdbx_strand_id
1 'polypeptide(L)' 'GWLMDVLACVERLPGDEFTLEEMYLFTDELQQRHPSNSFIQPKIRQQLQILRDRGYIEFLGRGHYRKRR' A
#
# COMPACT_ATOMS: atom_id res chain seq x y z
N GLY A 1 4.65 -11.90 -0.45
CA GLY A 1 5.79 -11.09 -0.88
C GLY A 1 5.33 -9.66 -1.05
N TRP A 2 6.20 -8.66 -0.78
CA TRP A 2 5.83 -7.25 -0.59
C TRP A 2 4.71 -6.70 -1.49
N LEU A 3 4.80 -6.86 -2.81
CA LEU A 3 3.81 -6.30 -3.71
C LEU A 3 2.40 -6.87 -3.49
N MET A 4 2.29 -8.20 -3.38
CA MET A 4 1.01 -8.87 -3.14
C MET A 4 0.49 -8.62 -1.72
N ASP A 5 1.40 -8.50 -0.76
CA ASP A 5 1.04 -8.23 0.64
C ASP A 5 0.47 -6.80 0.78
N VAL A 6 1.08 -5.82 0.11
CA VAL A 6 0.55 -4.44 0.04
C VAL A 6 -0.73 -4.36 -0.78
N LEU A 7 -0.85 -5.11 -1.89
CA LEU A 7 -2.10 -5.18 -2.65
C LEU A 7 -3.25 -5.74 -1.79
N ALA A 8 -3.01 -6.78 -0.99
CA ALA A 8 -4.01 -7.32 -0.08
C ALA A 8 -4.45 -6.29 0.99
N CYS A 9 -3.53 -5.46 1.49
CA CYS A 9 -3.87 -4.35 2.37
C CYS A 9 -4.75 -3.29 1.67
N VAL A 10 -4.42 -2.93 0.42
CA VAL A 10 -5.24 -2.01 -0.40
C VAL A 10 -6.65 -2.56 -0.59
N GLU A 11 -6.81 -3.84 -0.94
CA GLU A 11 -8.11 -4.47 -1.15
C GLU A 11 -8.98 -4.50 0.13
N ARG A 12 -8.34 -4.58 1.31
CA ARG A 12 -9.03 -4.55 2.60
C ARG A 12 -9.56 -3.17 3.01
N LEU A 13 -9.02 -2.08 2.45
CA LEU A 13 -9.54 -0.74 2.73
C LEU A 13 -10.93 -0.56 2.10
N PRO A 14 -11.88 0.06 2.79
CA PRO A 14 -13.23 0.24 2.25
C PRO A 14 -13.24 1.24 1.08
N GLY A 15 -14.17 1.04 0.15
CA GLY A 15 -14.36 1.94 -0.99
C GLY A 15 -13.30 1.83 -2.08
N ASP A 16 -13.39 2.76 -3.04
CA ASP A 16 -12.50 2.81 -4.20
C ASP A 16 -11.35 3.81 -4.01
N GLU A 17 -11.39 4.66 -2.98
CA GLU A 17 -10.32 5.61 -2.66
C GLU A 17 -9.76 5.35 -1.27
N PHE A 18 -8.47 5.61 -1.11
CA PHE A 18 -7.76 5.42 0.16
C PHE A 18 -6.57 6.37 0.28
N THR A 19 -6.02 6.46 1.48
CA THR A 19 -4.90 7.33 1.81
C THR A 19 -3.64 6.54 2.18
N LEU A 20 -2.49 7.21 2.07
CA LEU A 20 -1.22 6.69 2.55
C LEU A 20 -1.23 6.44 4.07
N GLU A 21 -1.98 7.26 4.81
CA GLU A 21 -2.12 7.14 6.26
C GLU A 21 -2.90 5.87 6.64
N GLU A 22 -4.00 5.57 5.94
CA GLU A 22 -4.72 4.30 6.10
C GLU A 22 -3.84 3.09 5.79
N MET A 23 -2.95 3.21 4.80
CA MET A 23 -1.97 2.15 4.52
C MET A 23 -0.97 1.93 5.66
N TYR A 24 -0.66 2.96 6.45
CA TYR A 24 0.23 2.82 7.59
C TYR A 24 -0.40 2.08 8.77
N LEU A 25 -1.73 1.92 8.81
CA LEU A 25 -2.41 1.05 9.78
C LEU A 25 -1.99 -0.43 9.65
N PHE A 26 -1.47 -0.84 8.48
CA PHE A 26 -0.96 -2.19 8.25
C PHE A 26 0.53 -2.36 8.56
N THR A 27 1.19 -1.36 9.14
CA THR A 27 2.64 -1.39 9.40
C THR A 27 3.04 -2.59 10.27
N ASP A 28 2.32 -2.85 11.36
CA ASP A 28 2.64 -3.96 12.28
C ASP A 28 2.41 -5.33 11.62
N GLU A 29 1.34 -5.47 10.85
CA GLU A 29 1.05 -6.70 10.09
C GLU A 29 2.16 -6.96 9.06
N LEU A 30 2.55 -5.94 8.29
CA LEU A 30 3.61 -6.04 7.29
C LEU A 30 4.98 -6.27 7.93
N GLN A 31 5.24 -5.72 9.13
CA GLN A 31 6.45 -5.99 9.90
C GLN A 31 6.53 -7.45 10.33
N GLN A 32 5.42 -8.04 10.79
CA GLN A 32 5.37 -9.46 11.16
C GLN A 32 5.60 -10.38 9.95
N ARG A 33 5.06 -10.02 8.78
CA ARG A 33 5.24 -10.78 7.53
C ARG A 33 6.63 -10.60 6.91
N HIS A 34 7.29 -9.48 7.21
CA HIS A 34 8.63 -9.14 6.70
C HIS A 34 9.57 -8.71 7.85
N PRO A 35 9.91 -9.63 8.77
CA PRO A 35 10.58 -9.30 10.03
C PRO A 35 11.99 -8.72 9.86
N SER A 36 12.65 -8.97 8.72
CA SER A 36 14.00 -8.47 8.45
C SER A 36 14.05 -7.04 7.93
N ASN A 37 12.91 -6.38 7.71
CA ASN A 37 12.86 -5.01 7.20
C ASN A 37 12.49 -4.03 8.31
N SER A 38 13.40 -3.10 8.64
CA SER A 38 13.15 -2.06 9.64
C SER A 38 12.48 -0.80 9.08
N PHE A 39 12.26 -0.72 7.76
CA PHE A 39 11.76 0.45 7.05
C PHE A 39 10.44 0.14 6.33
N ILE A 40 9.40 -0.19 7.10
CA ILE A 40 8.11 -0.63 6.57
C ILE A 40 7.36 0.47 5.82
N GLN A 41 7.20 1.67 6.40
CA GLN A 41 6.50 2.78 5.73
C GLN A 41 7.17 3.20 4.40
N PRO A 42 8.50 3.37 4.31
CA PRO A 42 9.18 3.55 3.02
C PRO A 42 8.89 2.41 2.03
N LYS A 43 8.84 1.17 2.51
CA LYS A 43 8.57 0.01 1.66
C LYS A 43 7.12 0.01 1.14
N ILE A 44 6.15 0.39 1.96
CA ILE A 44 4.76 0.61 1.55
C ILE A 44 4.70 1.63 0.41
N ARG A 45 5.33 2.80 0.58
CA ARG A 45 5.38 3.84 -0.46
C ARG A 45 5.99 3.31 -1.76
N GLN A 46 7.08 2.55 -1.67
CA GLN A 46 7.70 1.91 -2.83
C GLN A 46 6.75 0.94 -3.53
N GLN A 47 6.01 0.11 -2.78
CA GLN A 47 5.08 -0.85 -3.38
C GLN A 47 3.86 -0.15 -4.01
N LEU A 48 3.34 0.92 -3.38
CA LEU A 48 2.25 1.72 -3.97
C LEU A 48 2.68 2.38 -5.29
N GLN A 49 3.93 2.84 -5.40
CA GLN A 49 4.46 3.34 -6.67
C GLN A 49 4.47 2.26 -7.75
N ILE A 50 4.90 1.03 -7.41
CA ILE A 50 4.90 -0.09 -8.36
C ILE A 50 3.47 -0.46 -8.77
N LEU A 51 2.52 -0.51 -7.83
CA LEU A 51 1.11 -0.78 -8.11
C LEU A 51 0.50 0.28 -9.04
N ARG A 52 0.84 1.56 -8.82
CA ARG A 52 0.44 2.67 -9.67
C ARG A 52 1.01 2.53 -11.08
N ASP A 53 2.31 2.27 -11.19
CA ASP A 53 2.99 2.19 -12.49
C ASP A 53 2.49 0.99 -13.32
N ARG A 54 1.93 -0.03 -12.65
CA ARG A 54 1.27 -1.19 -13.28
C ARG A 54 -0.23 -1.00 -13.52
N GLY A 55 -0.81 0.14 -13.14
CA GLY A 55 -2.21 0.46 -13.39
C GLY A 55 -3.22 -0.15 -12.41
N TYR A 56 -2.80 -0.76 -11.30
CA TYR A 56 -3.71 -1.29 -10.27
C TYR A 56 -4.33 -0.19 -9.40
N ILE A 57 -3.61 0.91 -9.23
CA ILE A 57 -4.08 2.09 -8.49
C ILE A 57 -3.70 3.36 -9.25
N GLU A 58 -4.36 4.45 -8.91
CA GLU A 58 -4.08 5.79 -9.40
C GLU A 58 -3.68 6.68 -8.23
N PHE A 59 -2.68 7.55 -8.43
CA PHE A 59 -2.31 8.56 -7.43
C PHE A 59 -3.07 9.85 -7.70
N LEU A 60 -3.92 10.25 -6.75
CA LEU A 60 -4.75 11.46 -6.85
C LEU A 60 -4.03 12.72 -6.32
N GLY A 61 -2.88 12.57 -5.67
CA GLY A 61 -2.12 13.65 -5.06
C GLY A 61 -2.23 13.68 -3.53
N ARG A 62 -1.27 14.35 -2.87
CA ARG A 62 -1.22 14.53 -1.40
C ARG A 62 -1.40 13.24 -0.58
N GLY A 63 -0.93 12.10 -1.10
CA GLY A 63 -1.07 10.82 -0.42
C GLY A 63 -2.43 10.14 -0.60
N HIS A 64 -3.29 10.63 -1.48
CA HIS A 64 -4.55 9.97 -1.86
C HIS A 64 -4.36 9.09 -3.09
N TYR A 65 -5.06 7.97 -3.10
CA TYR A 65 -5.02 6.95 -4.14
C TYR A 65 -6.44 6.47 -4.47
N ARG A 66 -6.62 5.92 -5.68
CA ARG A 66 -7.84 5.25 -6.12
C ARG A 66 -7.51 3.85 -6.64
N LYS A 67 -8.30 2.86 -6.29
CA LYS A 67 -8.23 1.50 -6.85
C LYS A 67 -8.75 1.52 -8.29
N ARG A 68 -8.00 0.92 -9.22
CA ARG A 68 -8.45 0.71 -10.60
C ARG A 68 -8.94 -0.73 -10.70
N ARG A 69 -10.27 -0.89 -10.71
CA ARG A 69 -10.94 -2.19 -10.95
C ARG A 69 -10.83 -2.60 -12.41
#